data_AF-A0A0F7SB51-F1
#
_entry.id   AF-A0A0F7SB51-F1
#
_cell.length_a   1.000
_cell.length_b   1.000
_cell.length_c   1.000
_cell.angle_alpha   90.00
_cell.angle_beta   90.00
_cell.angle_gamma   90.00
#
_symmetry.space_group_name_H-M   'P 1'
#
loop_
_entity.id
_entity.type
_entity.pdbx_description
1 polymer ?
#
loop_
_entity_poly.entity_id
_entity_poly.type
_entity_poly.pdbx_seq_one_letter_code
_entity_poly.pdbx_strand_id
1 'polypeptide(L)'
;MTDVAVFAMSQVAFYYAFKYVMSSLDPSRQKRQDSKKVADAKLGKLGLRGKDLQLNEYEEQISAELILPEDIPVDFASVGGLDGIISSLQESVIAPLCYPELFANASGLLGAPKGVLLYGPPGTGKTMLAKALAKESGATFINMHVSTLTNKWFGESNKL
;
A
#
# COMPACT_ATOMS: atom_id res chain seq x y z
N MET A 1 14.65 -51.29 29.65
CA MET A 1 15.18 -50.92 28.31
C MET A 1 14.04 -50.63 27.33
N THR A 2 13.02 -51.49 27.24
CA THR A 2 11.88 -51.35 26.32
C THR A 2 10.92 -50.20 26.66
N ASP A 3 10.58 -49.98 27.94
CA ASP A 3 9.64 -48.90 28.32
C ASP A 3 10.16 -47.49 28.00
N VAL A 4 11.46 -47.25 28.18
CA VAL A 4 12.10 -45.96 27.88
C VAL A 4 12.10 -45.69 26.37
N ALA A 5 12.27 -46.74 25.56
CA ALA A 5 12.23 -46.63 24.10
C ALA A 5 10.80 -46.34 23.59
N VAL A 6 9.77 -46.97 24.17
CA VAL A 6 8.37 -46.71 23.84
C VAL A 6 7.98 -45.27 24.20
N PHE A 7 8.43 -44.78 25.37
CA PHE A 7 8.17 -43.41 25.80
C PHE A 7 8.83 -42.38 24.86
N ALA A 8 10.08 -42.63 24.45
CA ALA A 8 10.80 -41.76 23.51
C ALA A 8 10.13 -41.74 22.12
N MET A 9 9.70 -42.90 21.61
CA MET A 9 8.99 -42.98 20.32
C MET A 9 7.66 -42.24 20.35
N SER A 10 6.91 -42.32 21.46
CA SER A 10 5.65 -41.58 21.63
C SER A 10 5.86 -40.06 21.62
N GLN A 11 6.94 -39.56 22.24
CA GLN A 11 7.24 -38.13 22.26
C GLN A 11 7.63 -37.60 20.88
N VAL A 12 8.40 -38.40 20.12
CA VAL A 12 8.76 -38.04 18.74
C VAL A 12 7.51 -38.02 17.85
N ALA A 13 6.67 -39.05 17.94
CA ALA A 13 5.41 -39.09 17.19
C ALA A 13 4.49 -37.91 17.53
N PHE A 14 4.38 -37.57 18.82
CA PHE A 14 3.60 -36.42 19.28
C PHE A 14 4.18 -35.09 18.77
N TYR A 15 5.51 -34.90 18.80
CA TYR A 15 6.15 -33.71 18.28
C TYR A 15 5.85 -33.49 16.79
N TYR A 16 5.95 -34.54 15.98
CA TYR A 16 5.65 -34.44 14.54
C TYR A 16 4.16 -34.23 14.27
N ALA A 17 3.27 -34.92 15.00
CA ALA A 17 1.83 -34.71 14.88
C ALA A 17 1.43 -33.28 15.30
N PHE A 18 1.97 -32.80 16.42
CA PHE A 18 1.74 -31.44 16.92
C PHE A 18 2.28 -30.39 15.94
N LYS A 19 3.50 -30.58 15.41
CA LYS A 19 4.08 -29.69 14.40
C LYS A 19 3.25 -29.67 13.10
N TYR A 20 2.72 -30.81 12.67
CA TYR A 20 1.87 -30.92 11.49
C TYR A 20 0.55 -30.16 11.67
N VAL A 21 -0.09 -30.34 12.82
CA VAL A 21 -1.32 -29.62 13.20
C VAL A 21 -1.07 -28.12 13.32
N MET A 22 0.02 -27.71 13.98
CA MET A 22 0.39 -26.30 14.13
C MET A 22 0.71 -25.65 12.76
N SER A 23 1.32 -26.41 11.84
CA SER A 23 1.56 -25.94 10.47
C SER A 23 0.29 -25.85 9.61
N SER A 24 -0.76 -26.60 9.96
CA SER A 24 -2.05 -26.61 9.25
C SER A 24 -3.05 -25.58 9.81
N LEU A 25 -2.82 -25.09 11.03
CA LEU A 25 -3.66 -24.10 11.72
C LEU A 25 -3.17 -22.66 11.59
N ASP A 26 -2.38 -22.36 10.56
CA ASP A 26 -1.78 -21.04 10.36
C ASP A 26 -2.54 -20.26 9.26
N PRO A 27 -3.73 -19.68 9.56
CA PRO A 27 -4.54 -18.94 8.58
C PRO A 27 -3.83 -17.68 8.05
N SER A 28 -2.75 -17.25 8.72
CA SER A 28 -1.93 -16.11 8.35
C SER A 28 -1.15 -16.34 7.05
N ARG A 29 -0.74 -17.58 6.75
CA ARG A 29 0.07 -17.91 5.56
C ARG A 29 -0.70 -17.70 4.26
N GLN A 30 -1.97 -18.10 4.24
CA GLN A 30 -2.81 -17.98 3.04
C GLN A 30 -3.09 -16.52 2.70
N LYS A 31 -3.45 -15.72 3.70
CA LYS A 31 -3.68 -14.27 3.55
C LYS A 31 -2.41 -13.54 3.04
N ARG A 32 -1.22 -13.93 3.53
CA ARG A 32 0.06 -13.35 3.07
C ARG A 32 0.39 -13.71 1.61
N GLN A 33 0.06 -14.93 1.18
CA GLN A 33 0.25 -15.36 -0.21
C GLN A 33 -0.71 -14.66 -1.17
N ASP A 34 -1.97 -14.48 -0.79
CA ASP A 34 -2.98 -13.82 -1.63
C ASP A 34 -2.66 -12.34 -1.80
N SER A 35 -2.27 -11.65 -0.72
CA SER A 35 -1.80 -10.26 -0.79
C SER A 35 -0.57 -10.11 -1.69
N LYS A 36 0.39 -11.04 -1.65
CA LYS A 36 1.57 -11.02 -2.53
C LYS A 36 1.20 -11.17 -4.00
N LYS A 37 0.31 -12.11 -4.35
CA LYS A 37 -0.15 -12.29 -5.74
C LYS A 37 -0.86 -11.04 -6.29
N VAL A 38 -1.68 -10.40 -5.47
CA VAL A 38 -2.37 -9.15 -5.85
C VAL A 38 -1.37 -8.01 -6.03
N ALA A 39 -0.39 -7.88 -5.14
CA ALA A 39 0.67 -6.90 -5.27
C ALA A 39 1.49 -7.12 -6.55
N ASP A 40 1.91 -8.36 -6.83
CA ASP A 40 2.66 -8.72 -8.04
C ASP A 40 1.87 -8.41 -9.33
N ALA A 41 0.55 -8.66 -9.33
CA ALA A 41 -0.30 -8.34 -10.45
C ALA A 41 -0.40 -6.82 -10.68
N LYS A 42 -0.52 -6.03 -9.61
CA LYS A 42 -0.57 -4.55 -9.69
C LYS A 42 0.76 -3.96 -10.14
N LEU A 43 1.89 -4.45 -9.62
CA LEU A 43 3.24 -4.07 -10.07
C LEU A 43 3.47 -4.45 -11.53
N GLY A 44 2.89 -5.58 -11.96
CA GLY A 44 2.85 -6.00 -13.35
C GLY A 44 2.18 -4.98 -14.27
N LYS A 45 1.02 -4.46 -13.86
CA LYS A 45 0.28 -3.43 -14.61
C LYS A 45 1.03 -2.10 -14.71
N LEU A 46 1.90 -1.78 -13.75
CA LEU A 46 2.75 -0.58 -13.78
C LEU A 46 3.96 -0.71 -14.73
N GLY A 47 4.12 -1.84 -15.44
CA GLY A 47 5.26 -2.09 -16.31
C GLY A 47 6.58 -2.30 -15.55
N LEU A 48 6.51 -2.46 -14.22
CA LEU A 48 7.67 -2.60 -13.34
C LEU A 48 8.18 -4.05 -13.25
N ARG A 49 7.49 -5.00 -13.88
CA ARG A 49 7.77 -6.44 -13.84
C ARG A 49 9.12 -6.85 -14.46
N GLY A 50 9.73 -5.99 -15.27
CA GLY A 50 10.95 -6.27 -16.03
C GLY A 50 12.17 -5.41 -15.66
N LYS A 51 12.02 -4.49 -14.71
CA LYS A 51 13.17 -3.90 -14.01
C LYS A 51 13.42 -4.79 -12.80
N ASP A 52 14.66 -5.15 -12.51
CA ASP A 52 15.06 -5.92 -11.32
C ASP A 52 14.77 -5.12 -10.03
N LEU A 53 13.49 -4.87 -9.73
CA LEU A 53 13.04 -4.22 -8.52
C LEU A 53 13.08 -5.27 -7.42
N GLN A 54 14.23 -5.35 -6.78
CA GLN A 54 14.41 -6.09 -5.53
C GLN A 54 13.72 -5.29 -4.42
N LEU A 55 12.43 -5.57 -4.21
CA LEU A 55 11.66 -4.92 -3.15
C LEU A 55 12.11 -5.46 -1.79
N ASN A 56 12.32 -4.56 -0.84
CA ASN A 56 12.51 -4.92 0.56
C ASN A 56 11.19 -5.43 1.19
N GLU A 57 11.24 -6.14 2.32
CA GLU A 57 10.04 -6.63 3.03
C GLU A 57 9.03 -5.49 3.31
N TYR A 58 9.53 -4.28 3.57
CA TYR A 58 8.74 -3.07 3.75
C TYR A 58 8.02 -2.61 2.47
N GLU A 59 8.73 -2.62 1.35
CA GLU A 59 8.17 -2.22 0.06
C GLU A 59 7.20 -3.28 -0.46
N GLU A 60 7.43 -4.56 -0.16
CA GLU A 60 6.45 -5.63 -0.38
C GLU A 60 5.16 -5.42 0.44
N GLN A 61 5.26 -4.88 1.65
CA GLN A 61 4.07 -4.57 2.45
C GLN A 61 3.31 -3.37 1.88
N ILE A 62 4.02 -2.30 1.49
CA ILE A 62 3.41 -1.10 0.90
C ILE A 62 2.81 -1.41 -0.48
N SER A 63 3.44 -2.31 -1.26
CA SER A 63 2.96 -2.65 -2.60
C SER A 63 1.55 -3.27 -2.59
N ALA A 64 1.17 -3.90 -1.47
CA ALA A 64 -0.20 -4.40 -1.27
C ALA A 64 -1.25 -3.28 -1.14
N GLU A 65 -0.86 -2.11 -0.62
CA GLU A 65 -1.72 -0.94 -0.40
C GLU A 65 -1.83 -0.02 -1.63
N LEU A 66 -1.12 -0.35 -2.73
CA LEU A 66 -1.22 0.38 -3.99
C LEU A 66 -2.59 0.18 -4.62
N ILE A 67 -3.19 1.28 -5.07
CA ILE A 67 -4.45 1.31 -5.80
C ILE A 67 -4.18 1.99 -7.14
N LEU A 68 -4.43 1.26 -8.22
CA LEU A 68 -4.24 1.79 -9.57
C LEU A 68 -5.38 2.74 -9.93
N PRO A 69 -5.15 3.74 -10.80
CA PRO A 69 -6.20 4.66 -11.25
C PRO A 69 -7.45 3.94 -11.80
N GLU A 70 -7.25 2.83 -12.51
CA GLU A 70 -8.32 1.98 -13.07
C GLU A 70 -9.25 1.38 -12.00
N ASP A 71 -8.69 1.10 -10.81
CA ASP A 71 -9.42 0.45 -9.72
C ASP A 71 -10.16 1.46 -8.83
N ILE A 72 -10.01 2.77 -9.08
CA ILE A 72 -10.66 3.83 -8.32
C ILE A 72 -12.06 4.09 -8.92
N PRO A 73 -13.16 3.86 -8.17
CA PRO A 73 -14.51 3.99 -8.71
C PRO A 73 -15.06 5.43 -8.65
N VAL A 74 -14.22 6.42 -8.35
CA VAL A 74 -14.63 7.78 -7.96
C VAL A 74 -13.94 8.80 -8.85
N ASP A 75 -14.71 9.72 -9.44
CA ASP A 75 -14.23 10.80 -10.33
C ASP A 75 -14.60 12.18 -9.78
N PHE A 76 -14.11 13.27 -10.36
CA PHE A 76 -14.49 14.62 -9.89
C PHE A 76 -15.99 14.89 -10.00
N ALA A 77 -16.68 14.29 -10.98
CA ALA A 77 -18.13 14.37 -11.12
C ALA A 77 -18.90 13.77 -9.92
N SER A 78 -18.27 12.89 -9.14
CA SER A 78 -18.88 12.31 -7.94
C SER A 78 -18.72 13.19 -6.69
N VAL A 79 -17.94 14.27 -6.77
CA VAL A 79 -17.67 15.20 -5.68
C VAL A 79 -18.39 16.52 -5.93
N GLY A 80 -19.52 16.73 -5.25
CA GLY A 80 -20.33 17.95 -5.41
C GLY A 80 -19.91 19.10 -4.49
N GLY A 81 -20.01 20.34 -4.98
CA GLY A 81 -19.91 21.56 -4.18
C GLY A 81 -18.49 21.96 -3.74
N LEU A 82 -17.46 21.32 -4.30
CA LEU A 82 -16.05 21.58 -4.03
C LEU A 82 -15.27 22.06 -5.26
N ASP A 83 -15.97 22.58 -6.28
CA ASP A 83 -15.40 22.93 -7.59
C ASP A 83 -14.22 23.89 -7.50
N GLY A 84 -14.30 24.89 -6.61
CA GLY A 84 -13.19 25.82 -6.37
C GLY A 84 -11.94 25.14 -5.82
N ILE A 85 -12.11 24.17 -4.90
CA ILE A 85 -10.99 23.39 -4.35
C ILE A 85 -10.45 22.42 -5.38
N ILE A 86 -11.32 21.77 -6.16
CA ILE A 86 -10.92 20.88 -7.26
C ILE A 86 -10.05 21.64 -8.25
N SER A 87 -10.47 22.84 -8.68
CA SER A 87 -9.68 23.70 -9.58
C SER A 87 -8.31 24.03 -8.99
N SER A 88 -8.24 24.43 -7.71
CA SER A 88 -6.95 24.71 -7.06
C SER A 88 -6.06 23.46 -6.96
N LEU A 89 -6.64 22.27 -6.75
CA LEU A 89 -5.89 21.01 -6.71
C LEU A 89 -5.40 20.58 -8.10
N GLN A 90 -6.17 20.85 -9.15
CA GLN A 90 -5.75 20.58 -10.53
C GLN A 90 -4.50 21.39 -10.87
N GLU A 91 -4.48 22.69 -10.55
CA GLU A 91 -3.33 23.56 -10.80
C GLU A 91 -2.13 23.23 -9.91
N SER A 92 -2.37 22.93 -8.64
CA SER A 92 -1.29 22.74 -7.66
C SER A 92 -0.73 21.32 -7.64
N VAL A 93 -1.52 20.29 -7.97
CA VAL A 93 -1.10 18.87 -7.89
C VAL A 93 -1.05 18.22 -9.26
N ILE A 94 -2.11 18.33 -10.07
CA ILE A 94 -2.14 17.62 -11.37
C ILE A 94 -1.15 18.25 -12.34
N ALA A 95 -1.11 19.58 -12.46
CA ALA A 95 -0.23 20.23 -13.44
C ALA A 95 1.26 19.91 -13.22
N PRO A 96 1.80 19.92 -11.98
CA PRO A 96 3.18 19.47 -11.75
C PRO A 96 3.43 17.98 -12.00
N LEU A 97 2.42 17.13 -11.80
CA LEU A 97 2.54 15.68 -12.07
C LEU A 97 2.53 15.38 -13.57
N CYS A 98 1.70 16.07 -14.34
CA CYS A 98 1.56 15.86 -15.79
C CYS A 98 2.66 16.56 -16.60
N TYR A 99 3.20 17.69 -16.13
CA TYR A 99 4.18 18.49 -16.87
C TYR A 99 5.44 18.80 -16.03
N PRO A 100 6.16 17.78 -15.54
CA PRO A 100 7.27 17.99 -14.60
C PRO A 100 8.38 18.88 -15.18
N GLU A 101 8.63 18.85 -16.49
CA GLU A 101 9.61 19.71 -17.18
C GLU A 101 9.36 21.22 -17.00
N LEU A 102 8.10 21.65 -16.86
CA LEU A 102 7.74 23.06 -16.63
C LEU A 102 8.04 23.50 -15.20
N PHE A 103 7.97 22.58 -14.24
CA PHE A 103 8.14 22.85 -12.80
C PHE A 103 9.55 22.48 -12.29
N ALA A 104 10.33 21.69 -13.05
CA ALA A 104 11.70 21.29 -12.71
C ALA A 104 12.74 22.40 -12.95
N ASN A 105 12.52 23.25 -13.95
CA ASN A 105 13.48 24.28 -14.39
C ASN A 105 13.11 25.70 -13.97
N ALA A 106 11.88 25.91 -13.48
CA ALA A 106 11.43 27.23 -13.06
C ALA A 106 12.07 27.59 -11.71
N SER A 107 13.15 28.37 -11.78
CA SER A 107 13.83 29.07 -10.68
C SER A 107 12.92 29.41 -9.49
N GLY A 108 12.79 28.50 -8.51
CA GLY A 108 12.25 28.70 -7.15
C GLY A 108 10.78 29.13 -6.98
N LEU A 109 10.14 29.80 -7.95
CA LEU A 109 8.80 30.39 -7.78
C LEU A 109 7.65 29.45 -8.12
N LEU A 110 7.82 28.56 -9.12
CA LEU A 110 6.81 27.59 -9.56
C LEU A 110 7.23 26.18 -9.12
N GLY A 111 7.47 26.00 -7.83
CA GLY A 111 7.77 24.68 -7.27
C GLY A 111 6.49 23.89 -7.03
N ALA A 112 6.50 22.60 -7.39
CA ALA A 112 5.44 21.69 -6.98
C ALA A 112 5.31 21.68 -5.44
N PRO A 113 4.09 21.77 -4.88
CA PRO A 113 3.90 21.70 -3.44
C PRO A 113 4.36 20.33 -2.93
N LYS A 114 5.08 20.33 -1.81
CA LYS A 114 5.60 19.08 -1.19
C LYS A 114 4.49 18.16 -0.68
N GLY A 115 3.32 18.72 -0.39
CA GLY A 115 2.17 17.97 0.09
C GLY A 115 0.96 18.87 0.26
N VAL A 116 -0.22 18.25 0.22
CA VAL A 116 -1.51 18.92 0.40
C VAL A 116 -2.21 18.32 1.61
N LEU A 117 -2.72 19.18 2.50
CA LEU A 117 -3.51 18.76 3.65
C LEU A 117 -4.98 19.10 3.44
N LEU A 118 -5.81 18.07 3.28
CA LEU A 118 -7.26 18.21 3.26
C LEU A 118 -7.80 18.11 4.69
N TYR A 119 -8.37 19.20 5.22
CA TYR A 119 -8.94 19.25 6.57
C TYR A 119 -10.42 19.67 6.56
N GLY A 120 -11.15 19.35 7.62
CA GLY A 120 -12.55 19.72 7.80
C GLY A 120 -13.35 18.68 8.58
N PRO A 121 -14.65 18.93 8.83
CA PRO A 121 -15.53 18.02 9.57
C PRO A 121 -15.60 16.60 8.94
N PRO A 122 -15.88 15.55 9.71
CA PRO A 122 -16.09 14.22 9.14
C PRO A 122 -17.27 14.24 8.15
N GLY A 123 -17.19 13.45 7.08
CA GLY A 123 -18.25 13.36 6.07
C GLY A 123 -18.18 14.36 4.92
N THR A 124 -17.23 15.31 4.90
CA THR A 124 -17.10 16.30 3.80
C THR A 124 -16.35 15.78 2.55
N GLY A 125 -16.28 14.46 2.35
CA GLY A 125 -15.72 13.90 1.11
C GLY A 125 -14.21 14.00 0.91
N LYS A 126 -13.39 14.36 1.92
CA LYS A 126 -11.92 14.51 1.78
C LYS A 126 -11.22 13.28 1.16
N THR A 127 -11.51 12.09 1.67
CA THR A 127 -10.92 10.84 1.16
C THR A 127 -11.43 10.52 -0.25
N MET A 128 -12.67 10.90 -0.56
CA MET A 128 -13.26 10.74 -1.88
C MET A 128 -12.60 11.68 -2.90
N LEU A 129 -12.38 12.94 -2.51
CA LEU A 129 -11.65 13.94 -3.30
C LEU A 129 -10.20 13.50 -3.58
N ALA A 130 -9.49 12.98 -2.59
CA ALA A 130 -8.13 12.47 -2.78
C ALA A 130 -8.07 11.30 -3.77
N LYS A 131 -9.05 10.39 -3.72
CA LYS A 131 -9.16 9.27 -4.67
C LYS A 131 -9.49 9.76 -6.09
N ALA A 132 -10.45 10.68 -6.22
CA ALA A 132 -10.79 11.29 -7.50
C ALA A 132 -9.59 12.01 -8.12
N LEU A 133 -8.83 12.76 -7.31
CA LEU A 133 -7.60 13.43 -7.74
C LEU A 133 -6.56 12.46 -8.29
N ALA A 134 -6.36 11.32 -7.61
CA ALA A 134 -5.42 10.30 -8.08
C ALA A 134 -5.86 9.66 -9.40
N LYS A 135 -7.16 9.40 -9.56
CA LYS A 135 -7.72 8.87 -10.81
C LYS A 135 -7.54 9.84 -11.98
N GLU A 136 -7.86 11.10 -11.78
CA GLU A 136 -7.82 12.15 -12.82
C GLU A 136 -6.38 12.53 -13.21
N SER A 137 -5.44 12.44 -12.27
CA SER A 137 -4.00 12.60 -12.58
C SER A 137 -3.36 11.36 -13.21
N GLY A 138 -4.06 10.22 -13.27
CA GLY A 138 -3.48 8.95 -13.68
C GLY A 138 -2.40 8.43 -12.73
N ALA A 139 -2.33 8.96 -11.51
CA ALA A 139 -1.33 8.62 -10.52
C ALA A 139 -1.76 7.42 -9.66
N THR A 140 -0.81 6.58 -9.27
CA THR A 140 -1.09 5.48 -8.34
C THR A 140 -1.39 6.03 -6.95
N PHE A 141 -2.50 5.61 -6.36
CA PHE A 141 -2.91 6.02 -5.02
C PHE A 141 -2.39 5.03 -3.98
N ILE A 142 -1.69 5.51 -2.96
CA ILE A 142 -1.20 4.67 -1.86
C ILE A 142 -2.05 4.94 -0.62
N ASN A 143 -2.84 3.95 -0.19
CA ASN A 143 -3.69 4.10 0.97
C ASN A 143 -2.94 3.69 2.25
N MET A 144 -2.17 4.61 2.82
CA MET A 144 -1.36 4.31 4.01
C MET A 144 -2.19 4.32 5.30
N HIS A 145 -2.32 3.15 5.91
CA HIS A 145 -2.88 3.00 7.25
C HIS A 145 -1.77 3.11 8.32
N VAL A 146 -2.08 3.74 9.46
CA VAL A 146 -1.12 3.85 10.58
C VAL A 146 -0.71 2.47 11.08
N SER A 147 -1.61 1.48 11.06
CA SER A 147 -1.31 0.08 11.40
C SER A 147 -0.24 -0.55 10.51
N THR A 148 -0.13 -0.09 9.25
CA THR A 148 0.87 -0.56 8.29
C THR A 148 2.23 0.10 8.54
N LEU A 149 2.25 1.30 9.15
CA LEU A 149 3.49 1.99 9.56
C LEU A 149 4.03 1.48 10.91
N THR A 150 3.16 1.02 11.80
CA THR A 150 3.53 0.57 13.16
C THR A 150 3.80 -0.93 13.19
N ASN A 151 5.08 -1.31 13.28
CA ASN A 151 5.47 -2.71 13.44
C ASN A 151 5.30 -3.21 14.88
N LYS A 152 5.12 -4.53 15.03
CA LYS A 152 5.08 -5.25 16.32
C LYS A 152 6.39 -5.17 17.11
N TRP A 153 7.48 -4.71 16.48
CA TRP A 153 8.82 -4.61 17.05
C TRP A 153 9.28 -3.16 17.03
N PHE A 154 9.50 -2.60 18.22
CA PHE A 154 9.99 -1.23 18.42
C PHE A 154 11.41 -1.09 17.84
N GLY A 155 11.60 -0.17 16.89
CA GLY A 155 12.94 0.26 16.47
C GLY A 155 13.17 0.48 14.96
N GLU A 156 12.32 -0.04 14.07
CA GLU A 156 12.54 0.07 12.62
C GLU A 156 11.62 1.08 11.89
N SER A 157 10.78 1.83 12.61
CA SER A 157 9.84 2.80 12.00
C SER A 157 10.49 3.98 11.26
N ASN A 158 11.82 4.16 11.34
CA ASN A 158 12.53 5.30 10.73
C ASN A 158 13.25 4.96 9.41
N LYS A 159 12.94 3.81 8.79
CA LYS A 159 13.47 3.39 7.47
C LYS A 159 12.48 3.55 6.30
N LEU A 160 11.29 4.07 6.57
CA LEU A 160 10.29 4.45 5.57
C LEU A 160 10.57 5.84 5.00
#